data_AF-A0A837HPT0-F1
#
_entry.id   AF-A0A837HPT0-F1
#
_cell.length_a   1.000
_cell.length_b   1.000
_cell.length_c   1.000
_cell.angle_alpha   90.00
_cell.angle_beta   90.00
_cell.angle_gamma   90.00
#
_symmetry.space_group_name_H-M   'P 1'
#
loop_
_entity.id
_entity.type
_entity.pdbx_description
1 polymer ?
#
loop_
_entity_poly.entity_id
_entity_poly.type
_entity_poly.pdbx_seq_one_letter_code
_entity_poly.pdbx_strand_id
1 'polypeptide(L)'
;MQTEKFLVKILKASLYMVAFVPLIIFSQYNSPFHFGKVIIFRSIVEIMLVVYILLIWQNRSYLPRFNKITWGFLAFALAFTLATITSVHAYQSFWGTLERMGGLWTFWHYFIYFIILTSI
;
A
#
# COMPACT_ATOMS: atom_id res chain seq x y z
N MET A 1 16.06 -18.67 -10.59
CA MET A 1 14.88 -19.17 -11.33
C MET A 1 13.77 -19.73 -10.43
N GLN A 2 14.01 -20.75 -9.58
CA GLN A 2 12.95 -21.29 -8.72
C GLN A 2 12.52 -20.32 -7.60
N THR A 3 13.47 -19.72 -6.87
CA THR A 3 13.19 -18.74 -5.80
C THR A 3 12.45 -17.51 -6.33
N GLU A 4 12.86 -16.98 -7.48
CA GLU A 4 12.20 -15.86 -8.15
C GLU A 4 10.71 -16.17 -8.44
N LYS A 5 10.42 -17.32 -9.05
CA LYS A 5 9.05 -17.76 -9.33
C LYS A 5 8.23 -17.90 -8.04
N PHE A 6 8.87 -18.35 -6.96
CA PHE A 6 8.24 -18.45 -5.65
C PHE A 6 7.90 -17.09 -5.05
N LEU A 7 8.82 -16.11 -5.10
CA LEU A 7 8.56 -14.74 -4.65
C LEU A 7 7.43 -14.07 -5.43
N VAL A 8 7.43 -14.21 -6.76
CA VAL A 8 6.33 -13.71 -7.60
C VAL A 8 5.00 -14.36 -7.24
N LYS A 9 4.99 -15.68 -6.96
CA LYS A 9 3.78 -16.39 -6.53
C LYS A 9 3.25 -15.86 -5.19
N ILE A 10 4.13 -15.60 -4.22
CA ILE A 10 3.76 -14.99 -2.94
C ILE A 10 3.14 -13.61 -3.17
N LEU A 11 3.79 -12.74 -3.95
CA LEU A 11 3.28 -11.40 -4.21
C LEU A 11 1.91 -11.43 -4.90
N LYS A 12 1.73 -12.31 -5.89
CA LYS A 12 0.43 -12.49 -6.57
C LYS A 12 -0.66 -12.99 -5.61
N ALA A 13 -0.34 -13.96 -4.76
CA ALA A 13 -1.27 -14.42 -3.73
C ALA A 13 -1.67 -13.30 -2.78
N SER A 14 -0.71 -12.49 -2.30
CA SER A 14 -0.97 -11.34 -1.43
C SER A 14 -1.80 -10.25 -2.13
N LEU A 15 -1.52 -9.96 -3.41
CA LEU A 15 -2.34 -9.02 -4.21
C LEU A 15 -3.81 -9.46 -4.27
N TYR A 16 -4.06 -10.75 -4.54
CA TYR A 16 -5.43 -11.26 -4.55
C TYR A 16 -6.05 -11.25 -3.15
N MET A 17 -5.28 -11.54 -2.11
CA MET A 17 -5.76 -11.47 -0.73
C MET A 17 -6.22 -10.06 -0.35
N VAL A 18 -5.53 -9.02 -0.83
CA VAL A 18 -5.95 -7.62 -0.61
C VAL A 18 -7.34 -7.34 -1.16
N ALA A 19 -7.74 -7.95 -2.29
CA ALA A 19 -9.08 -7.77 -2.86
C ALA A 19 -10.21 -8.24 -1.92
N PHE A 20 -9.93 -9.15 -0.99
CA PHE A 20 -10.88 -9.65 0.00
C PHE A 20 -10.87 -8.87 1.32
N VAL A 21 -9.91 -7.97 1.54
CA VAL A 21 -9.82 -7.15 2.77
C VAL A 21 -11.10 -6.36 3.07
N PRO A 22 -11.85 -5.80 2.09
CA PRO A 22 -13.12 -5.12 2.36
C PRO A 22 -14.18 -5.98 3.05
N LEU A 23 -14.09 -7.31 2.96
CA LEU A 23 -15.02 -8.25 3.58
C LEU A 23 -14.73 -8.46 5.09
N ILE A 24 -13.59 -7.97 5.58
CA ILE A 24 -13.20 -8.11 6.97
C ILE A 24 -13.91 -7.03 7.80
N ILE A 25 -14.75 -7.46 8.73
CA ILE A 25 -15.49 -6.60 9.66
C ILE A 25 -15.16 -7.05 11.08
N PHE A 26 -14.77 -6.09 11.92
CA PHE A 26 -14.50 -6.33 13.33
C PHE A 26 -15.44 -5.50 14.18
N SER A 27 -16.57 -6.09 14.57
CA SER A 27 -17.65 -5.43 15.33
C SER A 27 -17.23 -4.96 16.73
N GLN A 28 -16.14 -5.50 17.28
CA GLN A 28 -15.63 -5.16 18.60
C GLN A 28 -14.91 -3.81 18.69
N TYR A 29 -14.59 -3.17 17.55
CA TYR A 29 -13.91 -1.87 17.53
C TYR A 29 -14.90 -0.71 17.35
N ASN A 30 -14.56 0.48 17.86
CA ASN A 30 -15.38 1.70 17.69
C ASN A 30 -15.64 2.08 16.23
N SER A 31 -14.77 1.65 15.31
CA SER A 31 -14.92 1.84 13.86
C SER A 31 -14.88 0.48 13.14
N PRO A 32 -15.98 -0.30 13.18
CA PRO A 32 -16.02 -1.68 12.69
C PRO A 32 -15.69 -1.83 11.21
N PHE A 33 -16.00 -0.80 10.43
CA PHE A 33 -15.90 -0.81 8.98
C PHE A 33 -14.63 -0.15 8.44
N HIS A 34 -13.78 0.45 9.27
CA HIS A 34 -12.59 1.16 8.77
C HIS A 34 -11.31 0.72 9.47
N PHE A 35 -11.27 0.75 10.81
CA PHE A 35 -10.03 0.55 11.58
C PHE A 35 -9.35 -0.79 11.25
N GLY A 36 -10.07 -1.88 11.48
CA GLY A 36 -9.55 -3.24 11.35
C GLY A 36 -8.99 -3.57 9.98
N LYS A 37 -9.81 -3.33 8.95
CA LYS A 37 -9.46 -3.69 7.57
C LYS A 37 -8.29 -2.86 7.04
N VAL A 38 -8.17 -1.58 7.43
CA VAL A 38 -7.05 -0.75 6.99
C VAL A 38 -5.75 -1.19 7.66
N ILE A 39 -5.76 -1.61 8.93
CA ILE A 39 -4.58 -2.20 9.58
C ILE A 39 -4.14 -3.46 8.82
N ILE A 40 -5.06 -4.37 8.53
CA ILE A 40 -4.74 -5.60 7.78
C ILE A 40 -4.18 -5.28 6.39
N PHE A 41 -4.80 -4.35 5.67
CA PHE A 41 -4.29 -3.89 4.38
C PHE A 41 -2.86 -3.36 4.50
N ARG A 42 -2.59 -2.46 5.44
CA ARG A 42 -1.25 -1.87 5.65
C ARG A 42 -0.21 -2.96 5.93
N SER A 43 -0.50 -3.88 6.84
CA SER A 43 0.40 -4.98 7.19
C SER A 43 0.69 -5.90 6.00
N ILE A 44 -0.32 -6.24 5.18
CA ILE A 44 -0.11 -7.05 3.97
C ILE A 44 0.82 -6.30 3.00
N VAL A 45 0.61 -5.00 2.80
CA VAL A 45 1.43 -4.18 1.89
C VAL A 45 2.88 -4.04 2.40
N GLU A 46 3.09 -3.88 3.70
CA GLU A 46 4.45 -3.84 4.29
C GLU A 46 5.20 -5.16 4.04
N ILE A 47 4.54 -6.31 4.24
CA ILE A 47 5.11 -7.63 3.94
C ILE A 47 5.41 -7.75 2.44
N MET A 48 4.46 -7.34 1.58
CA MET A 48 4.66 -7.34 0.14
C MET A 48 5.84 -6.47 -0.28
N LEU A 49 6.04 -5.31 0.33
CA LEU A 49 7.16 -4.42 0.03
C LEU A 49 8.50 -5.11 0.30
N VAL A 50 8.64 -5.78 1.45
CA VAL A 50 9.86 -6.54 1.79
C VAL A 50 10.11 -7.64 0.76
N VAL A 51 9.09 -8.43 0.43
CA VAL A 51 9.19 -9.52 -0.57
C VAL A 51 9.53 -8.97 -1.97
N TYR A 52 8.95 -7.83 -2.35
CA TYR A 52 9.19 -7.17 -3.62
C TYR A 52 10.62 -6.61 -3.73
N ILE A 53 11.17 -6.04 -2.65
CA ILE A 53 12.57 -5.60 -2.62
C ILE A 53 13.51 -6.80 -2.81
N LEU A 54 13.23 -7.93 -2.16
CA LEU A 54 14.00 -9.18 -2.37
C LEU A 54 13.92 -9.66 -3.83
N LEU A 55 12.73 -9.59 -4.44
CA LEU A 55 12.54 -9.93 -5.84
C LEU A 55 13.37 -9.04 -6.77
N ILE A 56 13.35 -7.71 -6.57
CA ILE A 56 14.14 -6.77 -7.37
C ILE A 56 15.65 -7.01 -7.20
N TRP A 57 16.10 -7.34 -5.99
CA TRP A 57 17.52 -7.67 -5.75
C TRP A 57 17.91 -8.91 -6.58
N GLN A 58 17.07 -9.94 -6.60
CA GLN A 58 17.33 -11.15 -7.37
C GLN A 58 17.23 -10.93 -8.89
N ASN A 59 16.25 -10.15 -9.35
CA ASN A 59 16.04 -9.87 -10.76
C ASN A 59 15.59 -8.42 -10.97
N ARG A 60 16.49 -7.61 -11.50
CA ARG A 60 16.26 -6.18 -11.76
C ARG A 60 15.21 -5.91 -12.86
N SER A 61 14.77 -6.94 -13.60
CA SER A 61 13.73 -6.77 -14.62
C SER A 61 12.36 -6.37 -14.05
N TYR A 62 12.10 -6.67 -12.76
CA TYR A 62 10.89 -6.29 -12.02
C TYR A 62 10.95 -4.88 -11.43
N LEU A 63 11.97 -4.07 -11.77
CA LEU A 63 11.97 -2.65 -11.40
C LEU A 63 10.71 -1.96 -11.93
N PRO A 64 10.12 -1.04 -11.15
CA PRO A 64 8.88 -0.40 -11.52
C PRO A 64 9.06 0.43 -12.79
N ARG A 65 8.18 0.20 -13.77
CA ARG A 65 8.17 0.93 -15.04
C ARG A 65 7.21 2.10 -14.96
N PHE A 66 7.75 3.30 -14.95
CA PHE A 66 6.97 4.52 -14.83
C PHE A 66 6.31 4.87 -16.18
N ASN A 67 5.00 4.77 -16.24
CA ASN A 67 4.19 5.30 -17.35
C ASN A 67 3.52 6.62 -16.93
N LYS A 68 2.71 7.22 -17.83
CA LYS A 68 2.00 8.47 -17.54
C LYS A 68 1.10 8.38 -16.31
N ILE A 69 0.49 7.21 -16.06
CA ILE A 69 -0.38 6.97 -14.89
C ILE A 69 0.47 6.92 -13.61
N THR A 70 1.58 6.18 -13.62
CA THR A 70 2.51 6.10 -12.48
C THR A 70 3.03 7.49 -12.11
N TRP A 71 3.42 8.29 -13.11
CA TRP A 71 3.85 9.68 -12.87
C TRP A 71 2.74 10.55 -12.31
N GLY A 72 1.52 10.44 -12.83
CA GLY A 72 0.37 11.17 -12.30
C GLY A 72 0.06 10.81 -10.84
N PHE A 73 0.09 9.52 -10.52
CA PHE A 73 -0.15 9.05 -9.15
C PHE A 73 0.99 9.49 -8.22
N LEU A 74 2.25 9.40 -8.65
CA LEU A 74 3.37 9.92 -7.85
C LEU A 74 3.26 11.42 -7.61
N ALA A 75 2.94 12.20 -8.65
CA ALA A 75 2.74 13.65 -8.52
C ALA A 75 1.63 13.97 -7.51
N PHE A 76 0.51 13.23 -7.56
CA PHE A 76 -0.56 13.37 -6.58
C PHE A 76 -0.12 12.98 -5.16
N ALA A 77 0.62 11.88 -4.99
CA ALA A 77 1.14 11.46 -3.69
C ALA A 77 2.10 12.50 -3.08
N LEU A 78 2.94 13.12 -3.92
CA LEU A 78 3.83 14.22 -3.50
C LEU A 78 3.05 15.48 -3.14
N ALA A 79 2.05 15.86 -3.93
CA ALA A 79 1.18 16.99 -3.61
C ALA A 79 0.41 16.75 -2.29
N PHE A 80 -0.09 15.54 -2.07
CA PHE A 80 -0.76 15.17 -0.82
C PHE A 80 0.20 15.15 0.38
N THR A 81 1.44 14.73 0.17
CA THR A 81 2.52 14.82 1.17
C THR A 81 2.78 16.27 1.54
N LEU A 82 2.92 17.15 0.55
CA LEU A 82 3.14 18.58 0.77
C LEU A 82 1.97 19.20 1.56
N ALA A 83 0.73 18.94 1.13
CA ALA A 83 -0.47 19.41 1.82
C ALA A 83 -0.57 18.90 3.27
N THR A 84 -0.11 17.67 3.54
CA THR A 84 -0.07 17.10 4.89
C THR A 84 0.91 17.85 5.78
N ILE A 85 2.12 18.10 5.28
CA ILE A 85 3.20 18.77 6.04
C ILE A 85 2.86 20.24 6.30
N THR A 86 2.16 20.91 5.37
CA THR A 86 1.73 22.31 5.52
C THR A 86 0.37 22.47 6.20
N SER A 87 -0.29 21.37 6.58
CA SER A 87 -1.62 21.43 7.21
C SER A 87 -1.55 21.93 8.66
N VAL A 88 -2.64 22.57 9.11
CA VAL A 88 -2.80 23.06 10.49
C VAL A 88 -2.66 21.93 11.53
N HIS A 89 -3.09 20.71 11.18
CA HIS A 89 -3.04 19.54 12.05
C HIS A 89 -2.28 18.37 11.39
N ALA A 90 -0.98 18.56 11.16
CA ALA A 90 -0.12 17.60 10.47
C ALA A 90 -0.19 16.17 11.04
N TYR A 91 -0.30 15.99 12.36
CA TYR A 91 -0.43 14.67 12.99
C TYR A 91 -1.67 13.91 12.51
N GLN A 92 -2.83 14.56 12.54
CA GLN A 92 -4.09 13.95 12.09
C GLN A 92 -4.11 13.78 10.58
N SER A 93 -3.54 14.70 9.81
CA SER A 93 -3.37 14.57 8.36
C SER A 93 -2.47 13.37 7.99
N PHE A 94 -1.43 13.10 8.79
CA PHE A 94 -0.50 12.00 8.55
C PHE A 94 -1.13 10.63 8.88
N TRP A 95 -1.71 10.47 10.07
CA TRP A 95 -2.23 9.18 10.55
C TRP A 95 -3.69 8.91 10.13
N GLY A 96 -4.48 9.97 9.94
CA GLY A 96 -5.93 9.91 9.84
C GLY A 96 -6.61 9.80 11.21
N THR A 97 -7.92 9.58 11.19
CA THR A 97 -8.73 9.30 12.39
C THR A 97 -9.09 7.81 12.45
N LEU A 98 -9.54 7.34 13.62
CA LEU A 98 -10.05 5.97 13.75
C LEU A 98 -11.27 5.70 12.85
N GLU A 99 -12.09 6.72 12.61
CA GLU A 99 -13.29 6.61 11.79
C GLU A 99 -12.96 6.54 10.29
N ARG A 100 -11.99 7.30 9.80
CA ARG A 100 -11.73 7.39 8.34
C ARG A 100 -10.48 6.65 7.88
N MET A 101 -9.47 6.48 8.74
CA MET A 101 -8.20 5.78 8.44
C MET A 101 -7.47 6.25 7.16
N GLY A 102 -7.80 7.45 6.65
CA GLY A 102 -7.39 7.92 5.32
C GLY A 102 -6.28 8.97 5.33
N GLY A 103 -5.34 8.90 6.28
CA GLY A 103 -4.20 9.81 6.33
C GLY A 103 -3.12 9.50 5.28
N LEU A 104 -2.08 10.34 5.25
CA LEU A 104 -0.93 10.20 4.35
C LEU A 104 -0.26 8.81 4.44
N TRP A 105 -0.19 8.24 5.64
CA TRP A 105 0.40 6.91 5.84
C TRP A 105 -0.31 5.84 4.99
N THR A 106 -1.64 5.76 5.04
CA THR A 106 -2.39 4.82 4.19
C THR A 106 -2.23 5.14 2.71
N PHE A 107 -2.13 6.42 2.37
CA PHE A 107 -2.03 6.83 0.98
C PHE A 107 -0.75 6.33 0.32
N TRP A 108 0.39 6.40 1.02
CA TRP A 108 1.63 5.79 0.54
C TRP A 108 1.55 4.27 0.45
N HIS A 109 0.78 3.59 1.30
CA HIS A 109 0.52 2.15 1.15
C HIS A 109 -0.26 1.84 -0.13
N TYR A 110 -1.23 2.67 -0.52
CA TYR A 110 -1.90 2.53 -1.81
C TYR A 110 -0.94 2.70 -2.98
N PHE A 111 -0.03 3.68 -2.89
CA PHE A 111 0.98 3.88 -3.91
C PHE A 111 1.96 2.70 -4.02
N ILE A 112 2.45 2.18 -2.89
CA ILE A 112 3.32 0.99 -2.85
C ILE A 112 2.60 -0.22 -3.45
N TYR A 113 1.36 -0.46 -3.03
CA TYR A 113 0.53 -1.54 -3.57
C TYR A 113 0.39 -1.44 -5.09
N PHE A 114 0.10 -0.24 -5.61
CA PHE A 114 0.01 0.04 -7.05
C PHE A 114 1.33 -0.23 -7.78
N ILE A 115 2.46 0.19 -7.21
CA ILE A 115 3.79 -0.05 -7.80
C ILE A 115 4.08 -1.55 -7.90
N ILE A 116 3.81 -2.31 -6.83
CA ILE A 116 4.01 -3.76 -6.84
C ILE A 116 3.10 -4.41 -7.88
N LEU A 117 1.81 -4.07 -7.89
CA LEU A 117 0.81 -4.61 -8.82
C LEU A 117 1.19 -4.40 -10.29
N THR A 118 1.74 -3.24 -10.63
CA THR A 118 2.09 -2.90 -12.02
C THR A 118 3.43 -3.46 -12.48
N SER A 119 4.22 -4.02 -11.56
CA SER A 119 5.59 -4.48 -11.84
C SER A 119 5.73 -5.99 -12.04
N ILE A 120 4.73 -6.80 -11.68
CA ILE A 120 4.75 -8.28 -11.70
C ILE A 120 3.58 -8.91 -12.45
#